data_AF-A0A7S4C5R3-F1
#
_entry.id   AF-A0A7S4C5R3-F1
#
_cell.length_a   1.000
_cell.length_b   1.000
_cell.length_c   1.000
_cell.angle_alpha   90.00
_cell.angle_beta   90.00
_cell.angle_gamma   90.00
#
_symmetry.space_group_name_H-M   'P 1'
#
loop_
_entity.id
_entity.type
_entity.pdbx_description
1 polymer ?
#
loop_
_entity_poly.entity_id
_entity_poly.type
_entity_poly.pdbx_seq_one_letter_code
_entity_poly.pdbx_strand_id
1 'polypeptide(L)'
;AGMAGKSSLLRGLQTRSPTLADADERTVALELSSLVLGENERSVHVSCWDFGGQEGYAPAQQPYLASSALYLLVVPVHRANDAHEGEVLGRWLDVLQARAPGAVVQPVLSQVDRVIPGVPALLTEREQATSVWKRARIDAALSKMCRPEALETAAADATAWVRARLRQQEQRHRSRGHSRQPQLSLHDDEVPCVTSIPGGCMSIVALQKRLEQLVLCEPP
;
A
#
# COMPACT_ATOMS: atom_id res chain seq x y z
N ALA A 1 -3.22 3.48 -8.66
CA ALA A 1 -3.26 4.89 -9.08
C ALA A 1 -1.86 5.54 -9.01
N GLY A 2 -1.65 6.64 -9.76
CA GLY A 2 -0.48 7.51 -9.59
C GLY A 2 -0.48 8.20 -8.23
N MET A 3 0.72 8.55 -7.71
CA MET A 3 0.90 9.22 -6.41
C MET A 3 0.26 8.54 -5.20
N ALA A 4 -0.01 7.23 -5.31
CA ALA A 4 -0.65 6.47 -4.25
C ALA A 4 0.27 6.15 -3.06
N GLY A 5 1.53 6.57 -3.08
CA GLY A 5 2.52 6.27 -2.04
C GLY A 5 3.26 4.93 -2.22
N LYS A 6 3.21 4.30 -3.40
CA LYS A 6 3.89 3.01 -3.67
C LYS A 6 5.40 3.09 -3.46
N SER A 7 6.06 4.05 -4.09
CA SER A 7 7.52 4.21 -4.02
C SER A 7 7.97 4.57 -2.60
N SER A 8 7.23 5.45 -1.91
CA SER A 8 7.50 5.78 -0.50
C SER A 8 7.29 4.59 0.44
N LEU A 9 6.29 3.75 0.16
CA LEU A 9 6.04 2.53 0.91
C LEU A 9 7.18 1.53 0.71
N LEU A 10 7.58 1.28 -0.54
CA LEU A 10 8.64 0.34 -0.88
C LEU A 10 9.98 0.75 -0.27
N ARG A 11 10.36 2.03 -0.41
CA ARG A 11 11.55 2.58 0.26
C ARG A 11 11.46 2.42 1.77
N GLY A 12 10.28 2.67 2.35
CA GLY A 12 10.06 2.50 3.77
C GLY A 12 10.23 1.06 4.24
N LEU A 13 9.75 0.08 3.47
CA LEU A 13 9.95 -1.34 3.74
C LEU A 13 11.43 -1.74 3.66
N GLN A 14 12.18 -1.19 2.71
CA GLN A 14 13.61 -1.47 2.54
C GLN A 14 14.46 -0.88 3.68
N THR A 15 14.17 0.36 4.10
CA THR A 15 14.91 1.05 5.16
C THR A 15 14.37 0.78 6.56
N ARG A 16 13.24 0.06 6.66
CA ARG A 16 12.45 -0.11 7.90
C ARG A 16 12.06 1.21 8.55
N SER A 17 11.96 2.28 7.76
CA SER A 17 11.77 3.65 8.25
C SER A 17 10.96 4.48 7.25
N PRO A 18 10.03 5.35 7.69
CA PRO A 18 9.24 6.19 6.81
C PRO A 18 10.13 7.04 5.91
N THR A 19 10.05 6.78 4.61
CA THR A 19 10.89 7.44 3.60
C THR A 19 9.99 7.97 2.50
N LEU A 20 9.81 9.28 2.43
CA LEU A 20 9.09 9.90 1.32
C LEU A 20 9.91 9.77 0.03
N ALA A 21 9.21 9.56 -1.08
CA ALA A 21 9.81 9.70 -2.40
C ALA A 21 9.58 11.14 -2.86
N ASP A 22 10.57 11.74 -3.50
CA ASP A 22 10.46 13.11 -3.97
C ASP A 22 9.45 13.20 -5.13
N ALA A 23 8.78 14.35 -5.26
CA ALA A 23 7.73 14.53 -6.27
C ALA A 23 8.27 14.41 -7.71
N ASP A 24 9.57 14.64 -7.90
CA ASP A 24 10.30 14.54 -9.16
C ASP A 24 10.82 13.13 -9.45
N GLU A 25 10.81 12.24 -8.45
CA GLU A 25 11.18 10.82 -8.58
C GLU A 25 9.95 9.97 -8.97
N ARG A 26 9.20 10.43 -9.96
CA ARG A 26 8.08 9.63 -10.47
C ARG A 26 8.63 8.39 -11.14
N THR A 27 8.20 7.21 -10.68
CA THR A 27 8.53 5.95 -11.35
C THR A 27 8.07 5.98 -12.81
N VAL A 28 9.04 5.96 -13.72
CA VAL A 28 8.82 5.89 -15.16
C VAL A 28 8.71 4.41 -15.53
N ALA A 29 7.52 3.99 -15.96
CA ALA A 29 7.18 2.61 -16.33
C ALA A 29 7.31 1.55 -15.20
N LEU A 30 8.52 1.17 -14.80
CA LEU A 30 8.83 0.10 -13.84
C LEU A 30 10.16 0.35 -13.13
N GLU A 31 10.15 0.23 -11.81
CA GLU A 31 11.36 0.17 -10.98
C GLU A 31 11.45 -1.20 -10.30
N LEU A 32 12.62 -1.85 -10.45
CA LEU A 32 12.90 -3.16 -9.87
C LEU A 32 13.85 -2.98 -8.69
N SER A 33 13.49 -3.57 -7.56
CA SER A 33 14.36 -3.63 -6.39
C SER A 33 14.18 -4.95 -5.65
N SER A 34 14.94 -5.15 -4.58
CA SER A 34 14.81 -6.30 -3.71
C SER A 34 14.39 -5.89 -2.31
N LEU A 35 13.72 -6.79 -1.62
CA LEU A 35 13.38 -6.70 -0.20
C LEU A 35 13.75 -8.04 0.45
N VAL A 36 14.28 -7.99 1.67
CA VAL A 36 14.53 -9.17 2.48
C VAL A 36 13.43 -9.24 3.53
N LEU A 37 12.71 -10.35 3.54
CA LEU A 37 11.67 -10.66 4.53
C LEU A 37 12.17 -11.76 5.46
N GLY A 38 11.91 -11.63 6.75
CA GLY A 38 12.34 -12.58 7.78
C GLY A 38 13.72 -12.27 8.35
N GLU A 39 14.15 -13.13 9.29
CA GLU A 39 15.42 -12.98 9.98
C GLU A 39 16.25 -14.26 9.88
N ASN A 40 17.58 -14.09 9.79
CA ASN A 40 18.57 -15.16 9.78
C ASN A 40 18.30 -16.21 8.68
N GLU A 41 18.34 -17.50 9.03
CA GLU A 41 18.21 -18.64 8.11
C GLU A 41 16.80 -18.80 7.52
N ARG A 42 15.81 -18.03 7.97
CA ARG A 42 14.45 -18.00 7.41
C ARG A 42 14.20 -16.76 6.56
N SER A 43 15.26 -16.07 6.14
CA SER A 43 15.13 -14.91 5.27
C SER A 43 14.83 -15.31 3.82
N VAL A 44 13.92 -14.59 3.18
CA VAL A 44 13.57 -14.76 1.77
C VAL A 44 13.84 -13.44 1.06
N HIS A 45 14.53 -13.54 -0.08
CA HIS A 45 14.70 -12.43 -1.00
C HIS A 45 13.49 -12.37 -1.93
N VAL A 46 12.76 -11.25 -1.88
CA VAL A 46 11.66 -10.99 -2.80
C VAL A 46 12.07 -9.90 -3.79
N SER A 47 11.64 -10.08 -5.04
CA SER A 47 11.77 -9.05 -6.07
C SER A 47 10.56 -8.13 -5.99
N CYS A 48 10.80 -6.83 -5.85
CA CYS A 48 9.77 -5.80 -5.76
C CYS A 48 9.67 -5.05 -7.09
N TRP A 49 8.45 -4.97 -7.61
CA TRP A 49 8.13 -4.39 -8.91
C TRP A 49 7.24 -3.17 -8.68
N ASP A 50 7.82 -1.96 -8.63
CA ASP A 50 7.04 -0.73 -8.49
C ASP A 50 6.64 -0.22 -9.88
N PHE A 51 5.34 -0.27 -10.15
CA PHE A 51 4.78 0.14 -11.42
C PHE A 51 4.37 1.61 -11.43
N GLY A 52 4.73 2.33 -12.50
CA GLY A 52 4.25 3.68 -12.74
C GLY A 52 2.72 3.74 -12.75
N GLY A 53 2.12 4.56 -11.88
CA GLY A 53 0.65 4.57 -11.72
C GLY A 53 -0.15 5.30 -12.81
N GLN A 54 0.53 5.77 -13.87
CA GLN A 54 -0.06 6.54 -14.97
C GLN A 54 -0.73 5.59 -15.98
N GLU A 55 -1.89 5.97 -16.51
CA GLU A 55 -2.69 5.10 -17.37
C GLU A 55 -1.96 4.65 -18.64
N GLY A 56 -1.09 5.50 -19.17
CA GLY A 56 -0.27 5.20 -20.36
C GLY A 56 0.67 4.00 -20.18
N TYR A 57 0.99 3.60 -18.95
CA TYR A 57 1.84 2.44 -18.69
C TYR A 57 1.08 1.13 -18.48
N ALA A 58 -0.26 1.16 -18.39
CA ALA A 58 -1.05 -0.04 -18.11
C ALA A 58 -0.80 -1.20 -19.11
N PRO A 59 -0.63 -0.96 -20.44
CA PRO A 59 -0.28 -2.04 -21.37
C PRO A 59 1.11 -2.61 -21.12
N ALA A 60 2.09 -1.76 -20.78
CA ALA A 60 3.47 -2.17 -20.52
C ALA A 60 3.64 -3.01 -19.24
N GLN A 61 2.66 -2.97 -18.34
CA GLN A 61 2.69 -3.70 -17.06
C GLN A 61 2.18 -5.15 -17.20
N GLN A 62 1.35 -5.43 -18.21
CA GLN A 62 0.65 -6.71 -18.35
C GLN A 62 1.58 -7.94 -18.44
N PRO A 63 2.74 -7.89 -19.13
CA PRO A 63 3.64 -9.05 -19.22
C PRO A 63 4.23 -9.49 -17.87
N TYR A 64 4.17 -8.62 -16.87
CA TYR A 64 4.78 -8.84 -15.56
C TYR A 64 3.79 -9.30 -14.49
N LEU A 65 2.53 -9.48 -14.87
CA LEU A 65 1.51 -10.01 -13.95
C LEU A 65 1.55 -11.54 -13.96
N ALA A 66 1.70 -12.15 -12.80
CA ALA A 66 1.82 -13.58 -12.61
C ALA A 66 0.97 -14.06 -11.42
N SER A 67 0.29 -15.18 -11.59
CA SER A 67 -0.56 -15.78 -10.55
C SER A 67 0.19 -16.18 -9.28
N SER A 68 1.51 -16.38 -9.36
CA SER A 68 2.36 -16.76 -8.22
C SER A 68 2.90 -15.57 -7.43
N ALA A 69 2.52 -14.33 -7.77
CA ALA A 69 3.00 -13.13 -7.10
C ALA A 69 2.06 -12.69 -5.97
N LEU A 70 2.65 -12.08 -4.95
CA LEU A 70 1.94 -11.27 -3.96
C LEU A 70 1.81 -9.83 -4.46
N TYR A 71 0.57 -9.34 -4.55
CA TYR A 71 0.26 -7.98 -4.95
C TYR A 71 -0.07 -7.09 -3.76
N LEU A 72 0.65 -5.98 -3.62
CA LEU A 72 0.30 -4.91 -2.69
C LEU A 72 -0.55 -3.86 -3.39
N LEU A 73 -1.85 -3.85 -3.09
CA LEU A 73 -2.77 -2.87 -3.66
C LEU A 73 -2.83 -1.63 -2.77
N VAL A 74 -1.98 -0.65 -3.10
CA VAL A 74 -1.82 0.59 -2.31
C VAL A 74 -2.94 1.58 -2.65
N VAL A 75 -3.80 1.85 -1.66
CA VAL A 75 -4.97 2.72 -1.75
C VAL A 75 -4.77 3.95 -0.86
N PRO A 76 -4.72 5.17 -1.43
CA PRO A 76 -4.63 6.38 -0.62
C PRO A 76 -5.90 6.58 0.19
N VAL A 77 -5.77 6.79 1.50
CA VAL A 77 -6.92 6.87 2.43
C VAL A 77 -7.96 7.90 1.98
N HIS A 78 -7.52 9.07 1.51
CA HIS A 78 -8.39 10.18 1.10
C HIS A 78 -9.16 9.91 -0.20
N ARG A 79 -8.83 8.80 -0.88
CA ARG A 79 -9.44 8.33 -2.10
C ARG A 79 -10.16 6.98 -1.92
N ALA A 80 -10.19 6.43 -0.71
CA ALA A 80 -10.90 5.20 -0.39
C ALA A 80 -12.41 5.46 -0.26
N ASN A 81 -13.05 5.77 -1.38
CA ASN A 81 -14.48 6.08 -1.47
C ASN A 81 -15.02 5.78 -2.87
N ASP A 82 -16.34 5.75 -2.99
CA ASP A 82 -17.07 5.38 -4.22
C ASP A 82 -16.71 6.27 -5.42
N ALA A 83 -16.43 7.55 -5.18
CA ALA A 83 -16.11 8.49 -6.25
C ALA A 83 -14.80 8.13 -6.98
N HIS A 84 -13.90 7.39 -6.33
CA HIS A 84 -12.60 7.01 -6.89
C HIS A 84 -12.42 5.49 -7.02
N GLU A 85 -13.46 4.69 -6.75
CA GLU A 85 -13.36 3.23 -6.68
C GLU A 85 -12.66 2.64 -7.90
N GLY A 86 -13.10 3.04 -9.10
CA GLY A 86 -12.56 2.56 -10.36
C GLY A 86 -11.06 2.81 -10.51
N GLU A 87 -10.53 3.92 -9.99
CA GLU A 87 -9.12 4.27 -10.17
C GLU A 87 -8.19 3.62 -9.13
N VAL A 88 -8.65 3.54 -7.88
CA VAL A 88 -7.81 3.13 -6.76
C VAL A 88 -7.91 1.64 -6.45
N LEU A 89 -9.03 0.99 -6.77
CA LEU A 89 -9.29 -0.39 -6.37
C LEU A 89 -9.90 -1.23 -7.50
N GLY A 90 -11.10 -0.87 -7.98
CA GLY A 90 -11.91 -1.70 -8.86
C GLY A 90 -11.19 -2.13 -10.14
N ARG A 91 -10.63 -1.17 -10.90
CA ARG A 91 -9.87 -1.49 -12.13
C ARG A 91 -8.71 -2.44 -11.87
N TRP A 92 -8.00 -2.28 -10.75
CA TRP A 92 -6.84 -3.11 -10.45
C TRP A 92 -7.24 -4.53 -10.07
N LEU A 93 -8.32 -4.71 -9.32
CA LEU A 93 -8.87 -6.04 -9.03
C LEU A 93 -9.32 -6.74 -10.31
N ASP A 94 -9.93 -6.03 -11.26
CA ASP A 94 -10.33 -6.60 -12.54
C ASP A 94 -9.11 -6.97 -13.41
N VAL A 95 -8.08 -6.12 -13.44
CA VAL A 95 -6.81 -6.41 -14.15
C VAL A 95 -6.13 -7.64 -13.56
N LEU A 96 -6.02 -7.72 -12.23
CA LEU A 96 -5.40 -8.85 -11.55
C LEU A 96 -6.20 -10.14 -11.76
N GLN A 97 -7.53 -10.10 -11.65
CA GLN A 97 -8.35 -11.28 -11.89
C GLN A 97 -8.22 -11.80 -13.33
N ALA A 98 -8.06 -10.90 -14.31
CA ALA A 98 -7.92 -11.27 -15.72
C ALA A 98 -6.51 -11.76 -16.09
N ARG A 99 -5.45 -11.24 -15.44
CA ARG A 99 -4.06 -11.46 -15.84
C ARG A 99 -3.25 -12.34 -14.88
N ALA A 100 -3.61 -12.36 -13.60
CA ALA A 100 -2.98 -13.14 -12.55
C ALA A 100 -4.05 -13.84 -11.69
N PRO A 101 -4.94 -14.65 -12.28
CA PRO A 101 -5.98 -15.34 -11.53
C PRO A 101 -5.35 -16.24 -10.45
N GLY A 102 -5.92 -16.27 -9.25
CA GLY A 102 -5.37 -17.02 -8.12
C GLY A 102 -4.28 -16.29 -7.33
N ALA A 103 -3.82 -15.12 -7.80
CA ALA A 103 -2.80 -14.37 -7.08
C ALA A 103 -3.29 -13.89 -5.70
N VAL A 104 -2.33 -13.74 -4.80
CA VAL A 104 -2.56 -13.18 -3.46
C VAL A 104 -2.54 -11.66 -3.55
N VAL A 105 -3.56 -11.01 -2.97
CA VAL A 105 -3.69 -9.56 -2.95
C VAL A 105 -3.85 -9.07 -1.51
N GLN A 106 -2.89 -8.26 -1.06
CA GLN A 106 -2.92 -7.55 0.21
C GLN A 106 -3.24 -6.07 -0.06
N PRO A 107 -4.44 -5.58 0.27
CA PRO A 107 -4.72 -4.15 0.26
C PRO A 107 -3.90 -3.44 1.35
N VAL A 108 -3.43 -2.22 1.06
CA VAL A 108 -2.72 -1.38 2.02
C VAL A 108 -3.28 0.05 1.91
N LEU A 109 -3.76 0.60 3.03
CA LEU A 109 -4.16 2.01 3.09
C LEU A 109 -2.94 2.88 3.34
N SER A 110 -2.64 3.76 2.39
CA SER A 110 -1.50 4.68 2.47
C SER A 110 -1.93 6.12 2.75
N GLN A 111 -0.96 6.95 3.11
CA GLN A 111 -1.14 8.39 3.34
C GLN A 111 -2.19 8.68 4.43
N VAL A 112 -2.29 7.80 5.43
CA VAL A 112 -3.28 7.88 6.51
C VAL A 112 -3.12 9.17 7.33
N ASP A 113 -1.91 9.71 7.37
CA ASP A 113 -1.61 11.04 7.91
C ASP A 113 -2.51 12.16 7.37
N ARG A 114 -3.00 12.05 6.12
CA ARG A 114 -3.83 13.10 5.50
C ARG A 114 -5.21 13.25 6.13
N VAL A 115 -5.69 12.23 6.83
CA VAL A 115 -7.01 12.25 7.48
C VAL A 115 -6.90 12.39 9.00
N ILE A 116 -5.69 12.46 9.55
CA ILE A 116 -5.50 12.78 10.96
C ILE A 116 -5.64 14.31 11.16
N PRO A 117 -6.57 14.78 12.02
CA PRO A 117 -6.74 16.21 12.26
C PRO A 117 -5.44 16.89 12.70
N GLY A 118 -5.14 18.04 12.08
CA GLY A 118 -3.95 18.85 12.39
C GLY A 118 -2.66 18.39 11.71
N VAL A 119 -2.54 17.13 11.30
CA VAL A 119 -1.33 16.62 10.61
C VAL A 119 -1.08 17.31 9.27
N PRO A 120 -2.08 17.52 8.38
CA PRO A 120 -1.86 18.24 7.12
C PRO A 120 -1.27 19.64 7.31
N ALA A 121 -1.77 20.39 8.30
CA ALA A 121 -1.26 21.73 8.60
C ALA A 121 0.20 21.70 9.08
N LEU A 122 0.56 20.71 9.91
CA LEU A 122 1.94 20.50 10.36
C LEU A 122 2.88 20.12 9.22
N LEU A 123 2.42 19.30 8.27
CA LEU A 123 3.22 18.94 7.09
C LEU A 123 3.50 20.17 6.21
N THR A 124 2.51 21.04 6.00
CA THR A 124 2.72 22.31 5.30
C THR A 124 3.69 23.22 6.07
N GLU A 125 3.58 23.31 7.39
CA GLU A 125 4.53 24.06 8.22
C GLU A 125 5.95 23.49 8.12
N ARG A 126 6.08 22.16 8.05
CA ARG A 126 7.35 21.44 7.93
C ARG A 126 8.04 21.73 6.60
N GLU A 127 7.31 21.71 5.50
CA GLU A 127 7.82 22.01 4.16
C GLU A 127 8.38 23.44 4.07
N GLN A 128 7.68 24.39 4.70
CA GLN A 128 8.08 25.80 4.72
C GLN A 128 9.17 26.11 5.75
N ALA A 129 9.45 25.20 6.68
CA ALA A 129 10.43 25.43 7.73
C ALA A 129 11.84 25.43 7.13
N THR A 130 12.55 26.55 7.24
CA THR A 130 13.96 26.69 6.87
C THR A 130 14.91 26.24 7.98
N SER A 131 14.44 26.24 9.23
CA SER A 131 15.23 25.86 10.40
C SER A 131 15.14 24.36 10.73
N VAL A 132 16.30 23.76 10.99
CA VAL A 132 16.45 22.37 11.45
C VAL A 132 15.71 22.11 12.77
N TRP A 133 15.82 23.02 13.75
CA TRP A 133 15.14 22.84 15.05
C TRP A 133 13.61 22.92 14.91
N LYS A 134 13.12 23.73 13.97
CA LYS A 134 11.68 23.84 13.70
C LYS A 134 11.16 22.55 13.07
N ARG A 135 11.90 21.99 12.09
CA ARG A 135 11.61 20.67 11.50
C ARG A 135 11.62 19.57 12.56
N ALA A 136 12.67 19.49 13.39
CA ALA A 136 12.77 18.49 14.45
C ALA A 136 11.61 18.55 15.46
N ARG A 137 11.17 19.77 15.83
CA ARG A 137 9.99 19.96 16.69
C ARG A 137 8.71 19.43 16.03
N ILE A 138 8.53 19.71 14.74
CA ILE A 138 7.36 19.24 13.99
C ILE A 138 7.41 17.72 13.83
N ASP A 139 8.56 17.14 13.50
CA ASP A 139 8.75 15.69 13.37
C ASP A 139 8.45 14.96 14.69
N ALA A 140 8.83 15.54 15.83
CA ALA A 140 8.47 15.03 17.15
C ALA A 140 6.95 15.12 17.43
N ALA A 141 6.26 16.16 16.95
CA ALA A 141 4.81 16.26 17.06
C ALA A 141 4.09 15.24 16.17
N LEU A 142 4.49 15.12 14.91
CA LEU A 142 3.99 14.13 13.96
C LEU A 142 4.18 12.71 14.51
N SER A 143 5.34 12.43 15.11
CA SER A 143 5.61 11.12 15.72
C SER A 143 4.68 10.76 16.87
N LYS A 144 4.13 11.76 17.59
CA LYS A 144 3.12 11.53 18.64
C LYS A 144 1.72 11.34 18.05
N MET A 145 1.40 12.03 16.96
CA MET A 145 0.09 12.01 16.31
C MET A 145 -0.13 10.80 15.40
N CYS A 146 0.93 10.30 14.76
CA CYS A 146 0.86 9.23 13.77
C CYS A 146 1.19 7.84 14.35
N ARG A 147 0.77 7.59 15.59
CA ARG A 147 0.89 6.26 16.21
C ARG A 147 -0.04 5.25 15.53
N PRO A 148 0.27 3.95 15.55
CA PRO A 148 -0.55 2.93 14.90
C PRO A 148 -2.05 3.03 15.23
N GLU A 149 -2.40 3.23 16.49
CA GLU A 149 -3.80 3.30 16.94
C GLU A 149 -4.52 4.53 16.37
N ALA A 150 -3.80 5.64 16.21
CA ALA A 150 -4.33 6.86 15.61
C ALA A 150 -4.53 6.70 14.10
N LEU A 151 -3.62 5.99 13.41
CA LEU A 151 -3.76 5.67 11.99
C LEU A 151 -4.98 4.78 11.77
N GLU A 152 -5.12 3.71 12.55
CA GLU A 152 -6.27 2.80 12.47
C GLU A 152 -7.60 3.52 12.74
N THR A 153 -7.64 4.35 13.78
CA THR A 153 -8.83 5.14 14.13
C THR A 153 -9.19 6.11 13.00
N ALA A 154 -8.22 6.85 12.47
CA ALA A 154 -8.46 7.83 11.42
C ALA A 154 -8.83 7.19 10.07
N ALA A 155 -8.37 5.96 9.82
CA ALA A 155 -8.65 5.20 8.61
C ALA A 155 -9.86 4.26 8.72
N ALA A 156 -10.59 4.23 9.85
CA ALA A 156 -11.61 3.21 10.12
C ALA A 156 -12.66 3.10 9.00
N ASP A 157 -13.21 4.23 8.55
CA ASP A 157 -14.21 4.27 7.47
C ASP A 157 -13.62 3.80 6.12
N ALA A 158 -12.40 4.23 5.80
CA ALA A 158 -11.68 3.80 4.61
C ALA A 158 -11.39 2.30 4.64
N THR A 159 -11.01 1.76 5.80
CA THR A 159 -10.78 0.32 6.01
C THR A 159 -12.06 -0.47 5.81
N ALA A 160 -13.17 -0.01 6.40
CA ALA A 160 -14.47 -0.64 6.23
C ALA A 160 -14.91 -0.63 4.76
N TRP A 161 -14.68 0.50 4.06
CA TRP A 161 -14.97 0.64 2.65
C TRP A 161 -14.15 -0.33 1.78
N VAL A 162 -12.82 -0.39 1.98
CA VAL A 162 -11.95 -1.32 1.23
C VAL A 162 -12.40 -2.76 1.44
N ARG A 163 -12.64 -3.18 2.68
CA ARG A 163 -13.13 -4.53 3.00
C ARG A 163 -14.46 -4.85 2.32
N ALA A 164 -15.42 -3.92 2.36
CA ALA A 164 -16.70 -4.11 1.70
C ALA A 164 -16.54 -4.32 0.18
N ARG A 165 -15.65 -3.55 -0.46
CA ARG A 165 -15.39 -3.68 -1.91
C ARG A 165 -14.67 -4.97 -2.29
N LEU A 166 -13.74 -5.44 -1.45
CA LEU A 166 -13.09 -6.74 -1.65
C LEU A 166 -14.12 -7.88 -1.58
N ARG A 167 -14.96 -7.91 -0.53
CA ARG A 167 -16.03 -8.90 -0.40
C ARG A 167 -17.01 -8.86 -1.57
N GLN A 168 -17.35 -7.66 -2.04
CA GLN A 168 -18.20 -7.51 -3.23
C GLN A 168 -17.52 -8.09 -4.49
N GLN A 169 -16.22 -7.94 -4.66
CA GLN A 169 -15.47 -8.57 -5.76
C GLN A 169 -15.55 -10.10 -5.69
N GLU A 170 -15.36 -10.68 -4.50
CA GLU A 170 -15.47 -12.12 -4.31
C GLU A 170 -16.87 -12.65 -4.65
N GLN A 171 -17.91 -11.96 -4.17
CA GLN A 171 -19.30 -12.31 -4.43
C GLN A 171 -19.64 -12.19 -5.93
N ARG A 172 -19.16 -11.15 -6.61
CA ARG A 172 -19.30 -10.98 -8.07
C ARG A 172 -18.64 -12.13 -8.83
N HIS A 173 -17.49 -12.62 -8.38
CA HIS A 173 -16.84 -13.74 -9.03
C HIS A 173 -17.57 -15.07 -8.79
N ARG A 174 -18.03 -15.32 -7.55
CA ARG A 174 -18.80 -16.54 -7.20
C ARG A 174 -20.14 -16.62 -7.91
N SER A 175 -20.85 -15.50 -8.04
CA SER A 175 -22.17 -15.44 -8.70
C SER A 175 -22.11 -15.60 -10.22
N ARG A 176 -20.96 -15.32 -10.84
CA ARG A 176 -20.71 -15.50 -12.29
C ARG A 176 -20.47 -16.95 -12.70
N GLY A 177 -20.78 -17.93 -11.83
CA GLY A 177 -20.71 -19.40 -12.02
C GLY A 177 -20.19 -19.91 -13.37
N HIS A 178 -19.12 -20.72 -13.34
CA HIS A 178 -18.38 -21.34 -14.46
C HIS A 178 -17.13 -20.62 -14.99
N SER A 179 -16.59 -19.63 -14.28
CA SER A 179 -15.20 -19.21 -14.52
C SER A 179 -14.26 -20.39 -14.21
N ARG A 180 -13.54 -20.92 -15.21
CA ARG A 180 -12.44 -21.87 -15.00
C ARG A 180 -11.22 -21.22 -14.32
N GLN A 181 -11.19 -19.89 -14.22
CA GLN A 181 -10.06 -19.17 -13.67
C GLN A 181 -10.12 -19.15 -12.14
N PRO A 182 -9.01 -19.44 -11.45
CA PRO A 182 -8.91 -19.28 -10.00
C PRO A 182 -9.29 -17.86 -9.56
N GLN A 183 -10.05 -17.76 -8.47
CA GLN A 183 -10.37 -16.48 -7.85
C GLN A 183 -9.11 -15.92 -7.17
N LEU A 184 -8.93 -14.59 -7.18
CA LEU A 184 -7.90 -13.94 -6.37
C LEU A 184 -8.05 -14.32 -4.88
N SER A 185 -6.92 -14.53 -4.20
CA SER A 185 -6.89 -14.67 -2.74
C SER A 185 -6.79 -13.28 -2.12
N LEU A 186 -7.92 -12.73 -1.65
CA LEU A 186 -8.00 -11.38 -1.10
C LEU A 186 -7.86 -11.43 0.42
N HIS A 187 -6.83 -10.77 0.96
CA HIS A 187 -6.64 -10.65 2.41
C HIS A 187 -7.38 -9.41 2.93
N ASP A 188 -8.65 -9.57 3.31
CA ASP A 188 -9.49 -8.50 3.86
C ASP A 188 -9.56 -8.50 5.40
N ASP A 189 -9.01 -9.53 6.05
CA ASP A 189 -8.94 -9.72 7.51
C ASP A 189 -8.16 -8.59 8.18
N GLU A 190 -7.09 -8.13 7.54
CA GLU A 190 -6.23 -7.07 8.01
C GLU A 190 -5.88 -6.15 6.84
N VAL A 191 -6.25 -4.86 6.94
CA VAL A 191 -5.89 -3.84 5.95
C VAL A 191 -4.92 -2.88 6.63
N PRO A 192 -3.59 -3.06 6.45
CA PRO A 192 -2.58 -2.24 7.10
C PRO A 192 -2.76 -0.76 6.74
N CYS A 193 -2.72 0.09 7.78
CA CYS A 193 -2.82 1.53 7.68
C CYS A 193 -1.44 2.15 7.86
N VAL A 194 -0.85 2.65 6.78
CA VAL A 194 0.55 3.09 6.76
C VAL A 194 0.71 4.56 6.41
N THR A 195 1.79 5.15 6.91
CA THR A 195 2.27 6.45 6.47
C THR A 195 3.80 6.47 6.34
N SER A 196 4.28 7.28 5.39
CA SER A 196 5.70 7.48 5.11
C SER A 196 6.26 8.76 5.74
N ILE A 197 5.53 9.38 6.67
CA ILE A 197 5.99 10.57 7.43
C ILE A 197 6.54 10.19 8.82
N PRO A 198 7.19 11.12 9.56
CA PRO A 198 7.63 10.88 10.93
C PRO A 198 6.50 10.36 11.83
N GLY A 199 6.77 9.28 12.56
CA GLY A 199 5.77 8.52 13.32
C GLY A 199 5.28 7.24 12.65
N GLY A 200 5.42 7.14 11.32
CA GLY A 200 4.99 5.97 10.55
C GLY A 200 5.81 4.70 10.76
N CYS A 201 6.94 4.73 11.48
CA CYS A 201 7.89 3.61 11.54
C CYS A 201 7.21 2.31 12.00
N MET A 202 6.37 2.42 13.03
CA MET A 202 5.66 1.26 13.56
C MET A 202 4.66 0.68 12.56
N SER A 203 3.99 1.52 11.75
CA SER A 203 3.08 1.04 10.70
C SER A 203 3.83 0.30 9.58
N ILE A 204 5.03 0.76 9.22
CA ILE A 204 5.88 0.11 8.22
C ILE A 204 6.41 -1.23 8.75
N VAL A 205 6.86 -1.27 10.01
CA VAL A 205 7.31 -2.52 10.65
C VAL A 205 6.17 -3.52 10.80
N ALA A 206 4.97 -3.06 11.15
CA ALA A 206 3.78 -3.91 11.22
C ALA A 206 3.45 -4.50 9.84
N LEU A 207 3.48 -3.68 8.78
CA LEU A 207 3.31 -4.17 7.42
C LEU A 207 4.39 -5.20 7.06
N GLN A 208 5.67 -4.95 7.36
CA GLN A 208 6.74 -5.91 7.08
C GLN A 208 6.47 -7.27 7.74
N LYS A 209 6.07 -7.29 9.01
CA LYS A 209 5.70 -8.53 9.72
C LYS A 209 4.52 -9.24 9.07
N ARG A 210 3.52 -8.48 8.60
CA ARG A 210 2.39 -9.05 7.85
C ARG A 210 2.86 -9.69 6.53
N LEU A 211 3.75 -9.03 5.79
CA LEU A 211 4.33 -9.59 4.57
C LEU A 211 5.15 -10.85 4.86
N GLU A 212 5.91 -10.87 5.96
CA GLU A 212 6.63 -12.06 6.42
C GLU A 212 5.67 -13.21 6.71
N GLN A 213 4.54 -12.97 7.37
CA GLN A 213 3.53 -14.00 7.60
C GLN A 213 2.97 -14.54 6.29
N LEU A 214 2.60 -13.66 5.35
CA LEU A 214 2.05 -14.08 4.06
C LEU A 214 3.04 -14.88 3.20
N VAL A 215 4.32 -14.52 3.25
CA VAL A 215 5.37 -15.14 2.42
C VAL A 215 5.97 -16.39 3.07
N LEU A 216 6.07 -16.42 4.40
CA LEU A 216 6.77 -17.48 5.14
C LEU A 216 5.84 -18.52 5.78
N CYS A 217 4.59 -18.16 6.11
CA CYS A 217 3.66 -19.10 6.78
C CYS A 217 2.83 -19.94 5.80
N GLU A 218 2.69 -19.52 4.54
CA GLU A 218 2.05 -20.31 3.49
C GLU A 218 2.99 -20.41 2.27
N PRO A 219 3.62 -21.57 2.02
CA PRO A 219 4.16 -21.81 0.70
C PRO A 219 2.98 -21.97 -0.29
N PRO A 220 3.01 -21.32 -1.46
CA PRO A 220 2.01 -21.54 -2.52
C PRO A 220 2.02 -22.98 -3.05
#